data_AF-A0A6J2Y7I1-F1
#
_entry.id   AF-A0A6J2Y7I1-F1
#
_cell.length_a   1.000
_cell.length_b   1.000
_cell.length_c   1.000
_cell.angle_alpha   90.00
_cell.angle_beta   90.00
_cell.angle_gamma   90.00
#
_symmetry.space_group_name_H-M   'P 1'
#
loop_
_entity.id
_entity.type
_entity.pdbx_description
1 polymer ?
#
loop_
_entity_poly.entity_id
_entity_poly.type
_entity_poly.pdbx_seq_one_letter_code
_entity_poly.pdbx_strand_id
1 'polypeptide(L)'
;MGSTSSKFKKNLQHGDEYAAMKIYQNTPELRKYFNPNSSYGESHHHNTSLHYAAKHGMKHLLRAFLNDLGGNPNKKNIFNETVLHCACHIIHNTNYSAQDRRAACVQLLIHWRGSKLSDGNREKIDLSAQDQVK
;
A
#
# COMPACT_ATOMS: atom_id res chain seq x y z
N MET A 1 15.48 21.50 -3.53
CA MET A 1 14.53 20.97 -2.52
C MET A 1 13.42 20.23 -3.25
N GLY A 2 13.08 18.99 -2.87
CA GLY A 2 12.06 18.19 -3.57
C GLY A 2 10.61 18.65 -3.29
N SER A 3 9.69 18.37 -4.23
CA SER A 3 8.26 18.67 -4.09
C SER A 3 7.61 17.94 -2.91
N THR A 4 6.45 18.41 -2.45
CA THR A 4 5.68 17.76 -1.38
C THR A 4 5.36 16.30 -1.70
N SER A 5 4.99 16.00 -2.94
CA SER A 5 4.76 14.62 -3.41
C SER A 5 6.02 13.76 -3.32
N SER A 6 7.19 14.32 -3.64
CA SER A 6 8.47 13.60 -3.51
C SER A 6 8.84 13.34 -2.05
N LYS A 7 8.57 14.29 -1.15
CA LYS A 7 8.75 14.09 0.31
C LYS A 7 7.80 13.02 0.85
N PHE A 8 6.53 13.07 0.46
CA PHE A 8 5.53 12.06 0.81
C PHE A 8 5.95 10.66 0.36
N LYS A 9 6.33 10.52 -0.93
CA LYS A 9 6.85 9.27 -1.47
C LYS A 9 8.06 8.77 -0.68
N LYS A 10 9.01 9.65 -0.37
CA LYS A 10 10.20 9.29 0.42
C LYS A 10 9.81 8.73 1.78
N ASN A 11 8.86 9.35 2.49
CA ASN A 11 8.42 8.85 3.80
C ASN A 11 7.74 7.47 3.69
N LEU A 12 6.93 7.24 2.65
CA LEU A 12 6.35 5.91 2.38
C LEU A 12 7.44 4.84 2.20
N GLN A 13 8.50 5.16 1.46
CA GLN A 13 9.62 4.24 1.19
C GLN A 13 10.47 3.92 2.42
N HIS A 14 10.56 4.86 3.37
CA HIS A 14 11.38 4.70 4.58
C HIS A 14 10.59 4.12 5.76
N GLY A 15 9.28 3.93 5.64
CA GLY A 15 8.50 3.43 6.77
C GLY A 15 8.00 4.49 7.75
N ASP A 16 8.16 5.79 7.45
CA ASP A 16 7.73 6.87 8.35
C ASP A 16 6.25 7.24 8.12
N GLU A 17 5.35 6.44 8.70
CA GLU A 17 3.90 6.65 8.60
C GLU A 17 3.49 8.02 9.16
N TYR A 18 4.09 8.47 10.25
CA TYR A 18 3.70 9.73 10.89
C TYR A 18 4.02 10.93 9.98
N ALA A 19 5.24 11.00 9.45
CA ALA A 19 5.63 12.07 8.55
C ALA A 19 4.85 12.01 7.23
N ALA A 20 4.61 10.80 6.69
CA ALA A 20 3.78 10.63 5.50
C ALA A 20 2.33 11.09 5.74
N MET A 21 1.69 10.65 6.83
CA MET A 21 0.32 11.01 7.19
C MET A 21 0.17 12.51 7.43
N LYS A 22 1.15 13.15 8.09
CA LYS A 22 1.17 14.59 8.30
C LYS A 22 1.19 15.36 6.98
N ILE A 23 2.02 14.93 6.01
CA ILE A 23 2.03 15.54 4.67
C ILE A 23 0.70 15.30 3.96
N TYR A 24 0.17 14.08 4.02
CA TYR A 24 -1.11 13.74 3.41
C TYR A 24 -2.26 14.60 3.95
N GLN A 25 -2.34 14.83 5.25
CA GLN A 25 -3.39 15.63 5.88
C GLN A 25 -3.24 17.13 5.63
N ASN A 26 -2.00 17.65 5.65
CA ASN A 26 -1.73 19.08 5.54
C ASN A 26 -1.57 19.60 4.11
N THR A 27 -1.75 18.76 3.09
CA THR A 27 -1.61 19.17 1.68
C THR A 27 -2.83 18.72 0.88
N PRO A 28 -3.90 19.54 0.83
CA PRO A 28 -5.13 19.24 0.10
C PRO A 28 -4.91 18.93 -1.39
N GLU A 29 -3.96 19.63 -2.02
CA GLU A 29 -3.62 19.45 -3.43
C GLU A 29 -3.06 18.06 -3.69
N LEU A 30 -2.24 17.55 -2.76
CA LEU A 30 -1.74 16.18 -2.83
C LEU A 30 -2.91 15.21 -2.78
N ARG A 31 -3.84 15.36 -1.83
CA ARG A 31 -5.00 14.47 -1.69
C ARG A 31 -5.88 14.45 -2.95
N LYS A 32 -6.06 15.60 -3.60
CA LYS A 32 -6.92 15.73 -4.80
C LYS A 32 -6.39 14.95 -5.99
N TYR A 33 -5.08 14.93 -6.20
CA TYR A 33 -4.45 14.30 -7.37
C TYR A 33 -3.71 13.00 -7.05
N PHE A 34 -3.64 12.61 -5.78
CA PHE A 34 -2.96 11.40 -5.37
C PHE A 34 -3.78 10.15 -5.72
N ASN A 35 -3.20 9.32 -6.58
CA ASN A 35 -3.77 8.03 -6.95
C ASN A 35 -2.93 6.90 -6.34
N PRO A 36 -3.46 6.12 -5.39
CA PRO A 36 -2.70 5.04 -4.77
C PRO A 36 -2.45 3.88 -5.72
N ASN A 37 -3.22 3.76 -6.81
CA ASN A 37 -3.04 2.73 -7.83
C ASN A 37 -1.93 3.03 -8.84
N SER A 38 -1.39 4.26 -8.82
CA SER A 38 -0.30 4.63 -9.71
C SER A 38 1.01 4.00 -9.27
N SER A 39 1.73 3.46 -10.25
CA SER A 39 3.07 2.93 -10.06
C SER A 39 4.08 4.08 -9.91
N TYR A 40 5.09 3.91 -9.05
CA TYR A 40 6.22 4.86 -8.96
C TYR A 40 7.28 4.66 -10.07
N GLY A 41 7.01 3.78 -11.04
CA GLY A 41 7.85 3.55 -12.22
C GLY A 41 8.97 2.52 -12.01
N GLU A 42 9.77 2.32 -13.05
CA GLU A 42 10.81 1.29 -13.14
C GLU A 42 11.86 1.41 -12.03
N SER A 43 12.29 2.64 -11.70
CA SER A 43 13.23 2.93 -10.61
C SER A 43 12.75 2.48 -9.22
N HIS A 44 11.47 2.11 -9.11
CA HIS A 44 10.83 1.64 -7.89
C HIS A 44 10.21 0.26 -8.06
N HIS A 45 10.66 -0.51 -9.06
CA HIS A 45 10.15 -1.85 -9.36
C HIS A 45 8.63 -1.88 -9.60
N HIS A 46 8.10 -0.78 -10.12
CA HIS A 46 6.68 -0.55 -10.28
C HIS A 46 5.81 -0.60 -9.01
N ASN A 47 6.41 -0.55 -7.82
CA ASN A 47 5.64 -0.50 -6.58
C ASN A 47 4.67 0.70 -6.55
N THR A 48 3.48 0.46 -6.00
CA THR A 48 2.49 1.52 -5.74
C THR A 48 2.60 2.01 -4.30
N SER A 49 1.84 3.04 -3.93
CA SER A 49 1.80 3.50 -2.53
C SER A 49 1.27 2.44 -1.56
N LEU A 50 0.34 1.58 -2.01
CA LEU A 50 -0.17 0.48 -1.19
C LEU A 50 0.93 -0.55 -0.88
N HIS A 51 1.80 -0.87 -1.85
CA HIS A 51 2.91 -1.80 -1.63
C HIS A 51 3.82 -1.34 -0.49
N TYR A 52 4.24 -0.06 -0.52
CA TYR A 52 5.07 0.51 0.53
C TYR A 52 4.34 0.58 1.89
N ALA A 53 3.07 1.04 1.90
CA ALA A 53 2.29 1.11 3.11
C ALA A 53 2.13 -0.27 3.77
N ALA A 54 1.85 -1.30 2.98
CA ALA A 54 1.74 -2.68 3.46
C ALA A 54 3.08 -3.23 3.96
N LYS A 55 4.16 -3.09 3.19
CA LYS A 55 5.51 -3.55 3.54
C LYS A 55 6.00 -3.02 4.88
N HIS A 56 5.71 -1.76 5.18
CA HIS A 56 6.14 -1.11 6.42
C HIS A 56 5.10 -1.18 7.55
N GLY A 57 3.94 -1.81 7.33
CA GLY A 57 2.88 -1.88 8.35
C GLY A 57 2.24 -0.53 8.65
N MET A 58 2.14 0.37 7.67
CA MET A 58 1.50 1.69 7.80
C MET A 58 -0.03 1.55 7.77
N LYS A 59 -0.62 0.98 8.82
CA LYS A 59 -2.03 0.57 8.82
C LYS A 59 -3.00 1.74 8.58
N HIS A 60 -2.70 2.94 9.07
CA HIS A 60 -3.59 4.09 8.95
C HIS A 60 -3.58 4.64 7.53
N LEU A 61 -2.39 4.76 6.93
CA LEU A 61 -2.26 5.13 5.51
C LEU A 61 -2.85 4.07 4.59
N LEU A 62 -2.57 2.79 4.84
CA LEU A 62 -3.12 1.69 4.04
C LEU A 62 -4.65 1.70 4.06
N ARG A 63 -5.26 1.88 5.23
CA ARG A 63 -6.72 2.00 5.36
C ARG A 63 -7.27 3.18 4.57
N ALA A 64 -6.64 4.36 4.66
CA ALA A 64 -7.06 5.53 3.90
C ALA A 64 -6.95 5.30 2.38
N PHE A 65 -5.86 4.68 1.91
CA PHE A 65 -5.68 4.40 0.49
C PHE A 65 -6.71 3.41 -0.04
N LEU A 66 -7.02 2.36 0.72
CA LEU A 66 -8.01 1.35 0.34
C LEU A 66 -9.44 1.92 0.34
N ASN A 67 -9.82 2.62 1.40
CA ASN A 67 -11.22 3.01 1.62
C ASN A 67 -11.58 4.35 0.98
N ASP A 68 -10.69 5.34 1.06
CA ASP A 68 -11.01 6.72 0.67
C ASP A 68 -10.60 7.02 -0.77
N LEU A 69 -9.64 6.27 -1.31
CA LEU A 69 -9.02 6.55 -2.61
C LEU A 69 -9.16 5.42 -3.63
N GLY A 70 -9.95 4.38 -3.32
CA GLY A 70 -10.19 3.26 -4.24
C GLY A 70 -8.92 2.48 -4.58
N GLY A 71 -8.00 2.35 -3.62
CA GLY A 71 -6.79 1.56 -3.77
C GLY A 71 -7.12 0.09 -4.05
N ASN A 72 -6.52 -0.47 -5.09
CA ASN A 72 -6.63 -1.87 -5.47
C ASN A 72 -5.39 -2.64 -4.99
N PRO A 73 -5.51 -3.50 -3.97
CA PRO A 73 -4.42 -4.29 -3.44
C PRO A 73 -3.97 -5.45 -4.34
N ASN A 74 -4.76 -5.80 -5.37
CA ASN A 74 -4.42 -6.84 -6.36
C ASN A 74 -3.45 -6.33 -7.43
N LYS A 75 -3.14 -5.03 -7.46
CA LYS A 75 -2.11 -4.51 -8.37
C LYS A 75 -0.77 -5.17 -8.09
N LYS A 76 -0.12 -5.58 -9.16
CA LYS A 76 1.16 -6.29 -9.15
C LYS A 76 2.31 -5.35 -9.50
N ASN A 77 3.44 -5.52 -8.83
CA ASN A 77 4.69 -4.84 -9.17
C ASN A 77 5.48 -5.63 -10.25
N ILE A 78 6.72 -5.23 -10.55
CA ILE A 78 7.54 -5.91 -11.59
C ILE A 78 7.86 -7.37 -11.25
N PHE A 79 7.84 -7.73 -9.96
CA PHE A 79 8.07 -9.09 -9.46
C PHE A 79 6.77 -9.90 -9.35
N ASN A 80 5.67 -9.42 -9.93
CA ASN A 80 4.34 -10.02 -9.81
C ASN A 80 3.80 -10.06 -8.36
N GLU A 81 4.45 -9.37 -7.41
CA GLU A 81 4.02 -9.28 -6.02
C GLU A 81 2.79 -8.37 -5.92
N THR A 82 1.77 -8.84 -5.19
CA THR A 82 0.63 -8.01 -4.78
C THR A 82 0.94 -7.26 -3.48
N VAL A 83 0.03 -6.36 -3.08
CA VAL A 83 0.14 -5.67 -1.79
C VAL A 83 0.14 -6.65 -0.61
N LEU A 84 -0.53 -7.79 -0.74
CA LEU A 84 -0.51 -8.85 0.28
C LEU A 84 0.86 -9.51 0.43
N HIS A 85 1.55 -9.79 -0.68
CA HIS A 85 2.92 -10.31 -0.65
C HIS A 85 3.83 -9.37 0.16
N CYS A 86 3.74 -8.07 -0.13
CA CYS A 86 4.48 -7.04 0.61
C CYS A 86 4.11 -7.01 2.10
N ALA A 87 2.83 -7.13 2.46
CA ALA A 87 2.39 -7.16 3.87
C ALA A 87 2.96 -8.36 4.64
N CYS A 88 3.08 -9.50 3.96
CA CYS A 88 3.58 -10.76 4.50
C CYS A 88 5.11 -10.88 4.44
N HIS A 89 5.82 -9.91 3.89
CA HIS A 89 7.28 -9.94 3.84
C HIS A 89 7.87 -9.80 5.25
N ILE A 90 8.31 -10.93 5.82
CA ILE A 90 8.86 -10.99 7.17
C ILE A 90 10.28 -10.46 7.14
N ILE A 91 10.47 -9.26 7.68
CA ILE A 91 11.81 -8.76 8.01
C ILE A 91 12.20 -9.38 9.36
N HIS A 92 13.17 -10.28 9.33
CA HIS A 92 13.77 -10.84 10.53
C HIS A 92 14.26 -9.71 11.45
N ASN A 93 14.09 -9.86 12.77
CA ASN A 93 14.47 -8.87 13.79
C ASN A 93 13.58 -7.61 13.89
N THR A 94 12.31 -7.73 13.52
CA THR A 94 11.32 -6.66 13.76
C THR A 94 10.62 -6.84 15.10
N ASN A 95 10.47 -5.73 15.84
CA ASN A 95 9.81 -5.72 17.14
C ASN A 95 8.33 -6.13 17.05
N TYR A 96 7.78 -6.65 18.17
CA TYR A 96 6.41 -7.16 18.25
C TYR A 96 5.37 -6.15 17.75
N SER A 97 5.54 -4.87 18.09
CA SER A 97 4.67 -3.78 17.62
C SER A 97 4.63 -3.66 16.08
N ALA A 98 5.75 -3.90 15.38
CA ALA A 98 5.76 -3.91 13.92
C ALA A 98 5.06 -5.15 13.35
N GLN A 99 5.14 -6.29 14.02
CA GLN A 99 4.40 -7.50 13.64
C GLN A 99 2.89 -7.29 13.78
N ASP A 100 2.43 -6.72 14.90
CA ASP A 100 1.01 -6.38 15.11
C ASP A 100 0.46 -5.43 14.04
N ARG A 101 1.24 -4.39 13.69
CA ARG A 101 0.84 -3.46 12.63
C ARG A 101 0.72 -4.15 11.27
N ARG A 102 1.64 -5.07 10.94
CA ARG A 102 1.55 -5.86 9.70
C ARG A 102 0.37 -6.83 9.72
N ALA A 103 0.10 -7.49 10.84
CA ALA A 103 -1.07 -8.33 11.00
C ALA A 103 -2.36 -7.52 10.77
N ALA A 104 -2.42 -6.29 11.28
CA ALA A 104 -3.53 -5.38 11.01
C ALA A 104 -3.63 -5.00 9.51
N CYS A 105 -2.51 -4.78 8.82
CA CYS A 105 -2.51 -4.58 7.36
C CYS A 105 -3.07 -5.80 6.62
N VAL A 106 -2.63 -7.01 6.97
CA VAL A 106 -3.16 -8.27 6.38
C VAL A 106 -4.66 -8.38 6.61
N GLN A 107 -5.14 -8.07 7.82
CA GLN A 107 -6.56 -8.06 8.13
C GLN A 107 -7.34 -7.08 7.25
N LEU A 108 -6.83 -5.84 7.06
CA LEU A 108 -7.45 -4.87 6.16
C LEU A 108 -7.52 -5.37 4.73
N LEU A 109 -6.47 -6.03 4.25
CA LEU A 109 -6.36 -6.55 2.89
C LEU A 109 -7.32 -7.73 2.64
N ILE A 110 -7.44 -8.67 3.58
CA ILE A 110 -8.37 -9.82 3.46
C ILE A 110 -9.85 -9.35 3.46
N HIS A 111 -10.15 -8.33 4.24
CA HIS A 111 -11.49 -7.75 4.33
C HIS A 111 -11.80 -6.74 3.21
N TRP A 112 -10.82 -6.40 2.37
CA TRP A 112 -11.00 -5.43 1.29
C TRP A 112 -12.08 -5.87 0.29
N ARG A 113 -12.90 -4.92 -0.14
CA ARG A 113 -13.94 -5.11 -1.15
C ARG A 113 -13.87 -3.98 -2.16
N GLY A 114 -13.45 -4.29 -3.38
CA GLY A 114 -13.32 -3.35 -4.48
C GLY A 114 -14.65 -3.06 -5.19
N SER A 115 -14.52 -2.72 -6.47
CA SER A 115 -15.65 -2.38 -7.34
C SER A 115 -16.63 -3.53 -7.50
N LYS A 116 -17.89 -3.21 -7.80
CA LYS A 116 -18.89 -4.22 -8.17
C LYS A 116 -18.52 -4.83 -9.53
N LEU A 117 -18.45 -6.14 -9.55
CA LEU A 117 -18.27 -6.95 -10.75
C LEU A 117 -19.62 -7.14 -11.45
N SER A 118 -19.59 -7.62 -12.68
CA SER A 118 -20.78 -7.86 -13.52
C SER A 118 -21.72 -8.94 -12.96
N ASP A 119 -21.20 -9.84 -12.13
CA ASP A 119 -21.93 -10.90 -11.44
C ASP A 119 -22.63 -10.43 -10.15
N GLY A 120 -22.54 -9.14 -9.81
CA GLY A 120 -23.09 -8.54 -8.59
C GLY A 120 -22.21 -8.72 -7.35
N ASN A 121 -21.13 -9.49 -7.43
CA ASN A 121 -20.15 -9.59 -6.36
C ASN A 121 -19.25 -8.36 -6.34
N ARG A 122 -18.49 -8.17 -5.26
CA ARG A 122 -17.42 -7.17 -5.20
C ARG A 122 -16.08 -7.83 -5.42
N GLU A 123 -15.16 -7.12 -6.08
CA GLU A 123 -13.76 -7.54 -6.18
C GLU A 123 -13.21 -7.82 -4.78
N LYS A 124 -12.47 -8.92 -4.64
CA LYS A 124 -11.82 -9.33 -3.40
C LYS A 124 -10.33 -9.45 -3.64
N ILE A 125 -9.57 -9.54 -2.56
CA ILE A 125 -8.14 -9.80 -2.69
C ILE A 125 -7.91 -11.19 -3.28
N ASP A 126 -6.97 -11.28 -4.21
CA ASP A 126 -6.52 -12.54 -4.79
C ASP A 126 -5.50 -13.21 -3.87
N LEU A 127 -5.96 -14.20 -3.10
CA LEU A 127 -5.12 -15.01 -2.22
C LEU A 127 -4.32 -16.08 -2.98
N SER A 128 -4.68 -16.35 -4.24
CA SER A 128 -4.02 -17.34 -5.09
C SER A 128 -2.91 -16.74 -5.96
N ALA A 129 -2.74 -15.40 -5.91
CA ALA A 129 -1.70 -14.72 -6.65
C ALA A 129 -0.32 -15.27 -6.27
N GLN A 130 0.48 -15.59 -7.29
CA GLN A 130 1.86 -16.01 -7.14
C GLN A 130 2.80 -14.88 -7.56
N ASP A 131 3.82 -14.60 -6.77
CA ASP A 131 4.94 -13.76 -7.16
C ASP A 131 5.90 -14.50 -8.10
N GLN A 132 6.89 -13.78 -8.64
CA GLN A 132 7.99 -14.41 -9.35
C GLN A 132 8.88 -15.11 -8.32
N VAL A 133 8.87 -16.45 -8.34
CA VAL A 133 9.83 -17.26 -7.59
C VAL A 133 11.24 -16.89 -8.07
N LYS A 134 12.06 -16.39 -7.15
CA LYS A 134 13.49 -16.12 -7.41
C LYS A 134 14.29 -17.40 -7.57
#